data_AF-A0A4S2S827-F1
#
_entry.id   AF-A0A4S2S827-F1
#
_cell.length_a   1.000
_cell.length_b   1.000
_cell.length_c   1.000
_cell.angle_alpha   90.00
_cell.angle_beta   90.00
_cell.angle_gamma   90.00
#
_symmetry.space_group_name_H-M   'P 1'
#
loop_
_entity.id
_entity.type
_entity.pdbx_description
1 polymer ?
#
loop_
_entity_poly.entity_id
_entity_poly.type
_entity_poly.pdbx_seq_one_letter_code
_entity_poly.pdbx_strand_id
1 'polypeptide(L)' 'MKKSPNQPHYFIPQPLDNKRLAHLCGPLDENLRQISSALDVTIFRRGEKFIVSGTNAERAVAVLERFYTLADKPVSVENV' A
#
# COMPACT_ATOMS: atom_id res chain seq x y z
N MET A 1 3.91 17.35 -20.69
CA MET A 1 4.00 17.72 -19.26
C MET A 1 4.87 16.69 -18.54
N LYS A 2 6.10 17.03 -18.18
CA LYS A 2 6.96 16.14 -17.38
C LYS A 2 6.47 16.23 -15.93
N LYS A 3 5.84 15.19 -15.38
CA LYS A 3 5.55 15.11 -13.95
C LYS A 3 6.90 15.24 -13.23
N SER A 4 7.01 16.22 -12.34
CA SER A 4 8.23 16.46 -11.56
C SER A 4 8.60 15.16 -10.82
N PRO A 5 9.83 14.63 -10.99
CA PRO A 5 10.22 13.31 -10.48
C PRO A 5 10.30 13.22 -8.94
N ASN A 6 9.81 14.24 -8.21
CA ASN A 6 10.11 14.45 -6.81
C ASN A 6 8.89 14.80 -5.94
N GLN A 7 7.66 14.78 -6.49
CA GLN A 7 6.48 14.97 -5.67
C GLN A 7 6.02 13.63 -5.08
N PRO A 8 5.95 13.49 -3.75
CA PRO A 8 5.43 12.28 -3.14
C PRO A 8 3.94 12.12 -3.47
N HIS A 9 3.56 10.88 -3.78
CA HIS A 9 2.18 10.44 -3.86
C HIS A 9 1.73 9.90 -2.51
N TYR A 10 0.44 10.02 -2.23
CA TYR A 10 -0.14 9.61 -0.96
C TYR A 10 -1.26 8.61 -1.20
N PHE A 11 -1.34 7.63 -0.31
CA PHE A 11 -2.46 6.71 -0.23
C PHE A 11 -2.92 6.60 1.22
N ILE A 12 -4.22 6.79 1.43
CA ILE A 12 -4.89 6.57 2.71
C ILE A 12 -6.06 5.64 2.39
N PRO A 13 -6.04 4.38 2.85
CA PRO A 13 -7.12 3.45 2.54
C PRO A 13 -8.45 3.88 3.15
N GLN A 14 -9.53 3.67 2.39
CA GLN A 14 -10.90 3.87 2.86
C GLN A 14 -11.79 2.70 2.41
N PRO A 15 -12.63 2.12 3.29
CA PRO A 15 -12.72 2.39 4.73
C PRO A 15 -11.43 1.97 5.44
N LEU A 16 -11.14 2.58 6.60
CA LEU A 16 -9.98 2.22 7.42
C LEU A 16 -10.21 0.87 8.11
N ASP A 17 -9.38 -0.13 7.79
CA ASP A 17 -9.44 -1.48 8.35
C ASP A 17 -8.02 -1.95 8.70
N ASN A 18 -7.77 -2.13 10.00
CA ASN A 18 -6.46 -2.52 10.52
C ASN A 18 -6.03 -3.94 10.11
N LYS A 19 -6.98 -4.85 9.88
CA LYS A 19 -6.69 -6.21 9.41
C LYS A 19 -6.21 -6.17 7.96
N ARG A 20 -6.91 -5.40 7.11
CA ARG A 20 -6.48 -5.17 5.71
C ARG A 20 -5.13 -4.45 5.65
N LEU A 21 -4.91 -3.46 6.51
CA LEU A 21 -3.60 -2.79 6.63
C LEU A 21 -2.49 -3.76 7.02
N ALA A 22 -2.71 -4.62 8.01
CA ALA A 22 -1.74 -5.61 8.45
C ALA A 22 -1.39 -6.61 7.32
N HIS A 23 -2.41 -7.11 6.62
CA HIS A 23 -2.21 -7.98 5.45
C HIS A 23 -1.49 -7.28 4.30
N LEU A 24 -1.85 -6.03 3.99
CA LEU A 24 -1.20 -5.23 2.95
C LEU A 24 0.29 -5.08 3.25
N CYS A 25 0.65 -4.76 4.49
CA CYS A 25 2.04 -4.50 4.85
C CYS A 25 2.86 -5.78 4.99
N GLY A 26 2.24 -6.86 5.46
CA GLY A 26 2.91 -8.12 5.74
C GLY A 26 3.82 -8.05 6.97
N PRO A 27 4.43 -9.19 7.37
CA PRO A 27 5.35 -9.24 8.50
C PRO A 27 6.52 -8.28 8.30
N LEU A 28 6.79 -7.45 9.30
CA LEU A 28 7.86 -6.45 9.27
C LEU A 28 7.83 -5.56 8.00
N ASP A 29 6.67 -5.28 7.40
CA ASP A 29 6.53 -4.51 6.15
C ASP A 29 7.17 -5.16 4.90
N GLU A 30 7.29 -6.49 4.85
CA GLU A 30 7.89 -7.21 3.72
C GLU A 30 7.23 -6.90 2.37
N ASN A 31 5.89 -6.83 2.32
CA ASN A 31 5.18 -6.53 1.07
C ASN A 31 5.52 -5.13 0.56
N LEU A 32 5.67 -4.14 1.46
CA LEU A 32 6.05 -2.77 1.09
C LEU A 32 7.46 -2.74 0.51
N ARG A 33 8.40 -3.52 1.08
CA ARG A 33 9.76 -3.68 0.53
C ARG A 33 9.74 -4.30 -0.86
N GLN A 34 8.93 -5.33 -1.07
CA GLN A 34 8.81 -5.99 -2.39
C GLN A 34 8.24 -5.03 -3.44
N ILE A 35 7.18 -4.28 -3.13
CA ILE A 35 6.60 -3.27 -4.04
C ILE A 35 7.63 -2.17 -4.33
N SER A 36 8.33 -1.69 -3.29
CA SER A 36 9.37 -0.66 -3.41
C SER A 36 10.48 -1.10 -4.36
N SER A 37 11.00 -2.32 -4.19
CA SER A 37 12.05 -2.88 -5.03
C SER A 37 11.59 -3.16 -6.46
N ALA A 38 10.38 -3.68 -6.66
CA ALA A 38 9.85 -4.02 -7.98
C ALA A 38 9.55 -2.80 -8.84
N LEU A 39 9.23 -1.67 -8.23
CA LEU A 39 8.86 -0.43 -8.92
C LEU A 39 9.94 0.65 -8.85
N ASP A 40 11.06 0.40 -8.18
CA ASP A 40 12.11 1.39 -7.95
C ASP A 40 11.54 2.69 -7.32
N VAL A 41 10.85 2.52 -6.19
CA VAL A 41 10.25 3.60 -5.41
C VAL A 41 10.58 3.46 -3.93
N THR A 42 10.42 4.54 -3.18
CA THR A 42 10.46 4.52 -1.71
C THR A 42 9.04 4.61 -1.16
N ILE A 43 8.66 3.69 -0.27
CA ILE A 43 7.39 3.71 0.44
C ILE A 43 7.65 3.93 1.93
N PHE A 44 7.10 5.00 2.50
CA PHE A 44 7.04 5.24 3.93
C PHE A 44 5.62 5.07 4.44
N ARG A 45 5.45 4.40 5.57
CA ARG A 45 4.17 4.23 6.25
C ARG A 45 4.17 4.99 7.57
N ARG A 46 3.11 5.75 7.84
CA ARG A 46 2.84 6.43 9.11
C ARG A 46 1.39 6.17 9.51
N GLY A 47 1.19 5.21 10.41
CA GLY A 47 -0.16 4.72 10.75
C GLY A 47 -0.84 4.08 9.55
N GLU A 48 -1.95 4.67 9.13
CA GLU A 48 -2.74 4.32 7.95
C GLU A 48 -2.29 4.99 6.65
N LYS A 49 -1.44 6.04 6.75
CA LYS A 49 -1.01 6.82 5.60
C LYS A 49 0.27 6.24 4.98
N PHE A 50 0.26 6.11 3.67
CA PHE A 50 1.40 5.75 2.85
C PHE A 50 1.89 6.97 2.07
N ILE A 51 3.20 7.13 2.01
CA ILE A 51 3.90 8.19 1.29
C ILE A 51 4.84 7.50 0.31
N VAL A 52 4.68 7.76 -0.97
CA VAL A 52 5.39 7.07 -2.04
C VAL A 52 6.15 8.08 -2.89
N SER A 53 7.46 7.89 -3.03
CA SER A 53 8.33 8.76 -3.82
C SER A 53 9.09 7.97 -4.87
N GLY A 54 9.36 8.58 -6.03
CA GLY A 54 10.08 7.98 -7.15
C GLY A 54 9.32 8.11 -8.46
N THR A 55 9.98 7.77 -9.57
CA THR A 55 9.40 7.93 -10.92
C THR A 55 8.14 7.09 -11.13
N ASN A 56 8.01 5.95 -10.45
CA ASN A 56 6.86 5.05 -10.54
C ASN A 56 5.88 5.19 -9.36
N ALA A 57 5.92 6.28 -8.60
CA ALA A 57 5.13 6.45 -7.37
C ALA A 57 3.62 6.30 -7.59
N GLU A 58 3.08 6.83 -8.69
CA GLU A 58 1.67 6.67 -9.07
C GLU A 58 1.28 5.21 -9.29
N ARG A 59 2.14 4.44 -9.98
CA ARG A 59 1.92 3.01 -10.20
C ARG A 59 1.97 2.23 -8.88
N ALA A 60 2.90 2.59 -8.00
CA ALA A 60 3.01 1.98 -6.68
C ALA A 60 1.77 2.25 -5.81
N VAL A 61 1.21 3.47 -5.84
CA VAL A 61 -0.08 3.77 -5.18
C VAL A 61 -1.20 2.88 -5.71
N ALA A 62 -1.31 2.70 -7.02
CA ALA A 62 -2.33 1.80 -7.60
C ALA A 62 -2.14 0.33 -7.15
N VAL A 63 -0.90 -0.12 -6.97
CA VAL A 63 -0.62 -1.46 -6.41
C VAL A 63 -1.05 -1.54 -4.94
N LEU A 64 -0.75 -0.52 -4.12
CA LEU A 64 -1.17 -0.47 -2.72
C LEU A 64 -2.71 -0.49 -2.59
N GLU A 65 -3.42 0.28 -3.41
CA GLU A 65 -4.90 0.28 -3.48
C GLU A 65 -5.46 -1.10 -3.84
N ARG A 66 -4.89 -1.73 -4.87
CA ARG A 66 -5.31 -3.08 -5.29
C ARG A 66 -5.06 -4.11 -4.20
N PHE A 67 -3.87 -4.08 -3.59
CA PHE A 67 -3.53 -5.01 -2.52
C PHE A 67 -4.41 -4.80 -1.30
N TYR A 68 -4.72 -3.55 -0.94
CA TYR A 68 -5.65 -3.24 0.15
C TYR A 68 -7.07 -3.78 -0.12
N THR A 69 -7.53 -3.66 -1.36
CA THR A 69 -8.85 -4.18 -1.79
C THR A 69 -8.89 -5.71 -1.75
N LEU A 70 -7.79 -6.37 -2.14
CA LEU A 70 -7.64 -7.83 -2.09
C LEU A 70 -7.26 -8.37 -0.70
N ALA A 71 -6.83 -7.49 0.21
CA ALA A 71 -6.43 -7.84 1.58
C ALA A 71 -7.63 -8.25 2.46
N ASP A 72 -8.81 -8.36 1.86
CA ASP A 72 -9.99 -8.92 2.48
C ASP A 72 -10.03 -10.45 2.38
N LYS A 73 -10.09 -11.09 3.55
CA LYS A 73 -10.70 -12.40 3.71
C LYS A 73 -11.68 -12.27 4.87
N PRO A 74 -13.01 -12.27 4.62
CA PRO A 74 -13.95 -12.57 5.68
C PRO A 74 -13.71 -14.02 6.09
N VAL A 75 -13.15 -14.22 7.28
CA VAL A 75 -13.47 -15.43 8.04
C VAL A 75 -14.63 -14.97 8.91
N SER A 76 -15.86 -15.11 8.39
CA SER A 76 -17.01 -15.05 9.29
C SER A 76 -16.99 -16.33 10.12
N VAL A 77 -17.09 -16.17 11.43
CA VAL A 77 -17.11 -17.26 12.41
C VAL A 77 -18.50 -17.93 12.47
N GLU A 78 -19.39 -17.64 11.51
CA GLU A 78 -20.76 -18.18 11.46
C GLU A 78 -20.89 -19.48 10.63
N ASN A 79 -19.82 -20.25 10.48
CA ASN A 79 -19.88 -21.66 10.03
C ASN A 79 -19.48 -22.60 11.17
N VAL A 80 -20.11 -22.45 12.33
CA VAL A 80 -20.30 -23.50 13.35
C VAL A 80 -21.71 -23.39 13.90
#